data_AF-A0A1G8KGF7-F1
#
_entry.id   AF-A0A1G8KGF7-F1
#
_cell.length_a   1.000
_cell.length_b   1.000
_cell.length_c   1.000
_cell.angle_alpha   90.00
_cell.angle_beta   90.00
_cell.angle_gamma   90.00
#
_symmetry.space_group_name_H-M   'P 1'
#
loop_
_entity.id
_entity.type
_entity.pdbx_description
1 polymer ?
#
loop_
_entity_poly.entity_id
_entity_poly.type
_entity_poly.pdbx_seq_one_letter_code
_entity_poly.pdbx_strand_id
1 'polypeptide(L)' 'MTEAEIEGRLLAHRRLLARLVAALDPQARDDLTLWLAERSVLQDGQEDPGVLPDDSAALSLSLADELAEIRHLAEARRRD' A
#
# COMPACT_ATOMS: atom_id res chain seq x y z
N MET A 1 -19.14 -13.27 -5.31
CA MET A 1 -17.91 -13.30 -4.50
C MET A 1 -18.25 -12.62 -3.19
N THR A 2 -18.03 -13.29 -2.07
CA THR A 2 -18.31 -12.75 -0.73
C THR A 2 -17.24 -11.73 -0.34
N GLU A 3 -17.53 -10.89 0.64
CA GLU A 3 -16.55 -9.95 1.21
C GLU A 3 -15.32 -10.68 1.74
N ALA A 4 -15.52 -11.81 2.44
CA ALA A 4 -14.44 -12.66 2.94
C ALA A 4 -13.57 -13.26 1.82
N GLU A 5 -14.16 -13.61 0.66
CA GLU A 5 -13.40 -14.08 -0.51
C GLU A 5 -12.53 -12.96 -1.10
N ILE A 6 -13.03 -11.72 -1.12
CA ILE A 6 -12.27 -10.56 -1.60
C ILE A 6 -11.11 -10.26 -0.65
N GLU A 7 -11.38 -10.20 0.65
CA GLU A 7 -10.37 -9.95 1.68
C GLU A 7 -9.26 -11.01 1.65
N GLY A 8 -9.63 -12.29 1.56
CA GLY A 8 -8.67 -13.39 1.45
C GLY A 8 -7.76 -13.27 0.23
N ARG A 9 -8.31 -12.86 -0.93
CA ARG A 9 -7.53 -12.63 -2.15
C ARG A 9 -6.61 -11.42 -2.03
N LEU A 10 -7.09 -10.30 -1.47
CA LEU A 10 -6.28 -9.10 -1.23
C LEU A 10 -5.09 -9.43 -0.31
N LEU A 11 -5.36 -10.11 0.81
CA LEU A 11 -4.32 -10.51 1.76
C LEU A 11 -3.29 -11.47 1.13
N ALA A 12 -3.73 -12.39 0.27
CA ALA A 12 -2.83 -13.27 -0.46
C ALA A 12 -1.88 -12.49 -1.39
N HIS A 13 -2.41 -11.55 -2.17
CA HIS A 13 -1.60 -10.70 -3.04
C HIS A 13 -0.63 -9.83 -2.24
N ARG A 14 -1.11 -9.19 -1.16
CA ARG A 14 -0.28 -8.36 -0.29
C ARG A 14 0.92 -9.12 0.29
N ARG A 15 0.69 -10.33 0.78
CA ARG A 15 1.75 -11.21 1.29
C ARG A 15 2.74 -11.61 0.22
N LEU A 16 2.27 -11.92 -0.99
CA LEU A 16 3.13 -12.25 -2.12
C LEU A 16 4.00 -11.06 -2.54
N LEU A 17 3.41 -9.87 -2.67
CA LEU A 17 4.13 -8.65 -3.02
C LEU A 17 5.20 -8.31 -1.97
N ALA A 18 4.85 -8.35 -0.69
CA ALA A 18 5.82 -8.14 0.40
C ALA A 18 6.97 -9.17 0.37
N ARG A 19 6.68 -10.43 0.04
CA ARG A 19 7.69 -11.50 -0.13
C ARG A 19 8.64 -11.19 -1.28
N LEU A 20 8.12 -10.70 -2.41
CA LEU A 20 8.92 -10.33 -3.58
C LEU A 20 9.81 -9.12 -3.29
N VAL A 21 9.26 -8.06 -2.68
CA VAL A 21 10.01 -6.86 -2.28
C VAL A 21 11.18 -7.23 -1.35
N ALA A 22 10.92 -8.06 -0.34
CA ALA A 22 11.96 -8.48 0.61
C ALA A 22 13.10 -9.30 -0.06
N ALA A 23 12.78 -10.01 -1.14
CA ALA A 23 13.72 -10.87 -1.87
C ALA A 23 14.55 -10.14 -2.95
N LEU A 24 14.24 -8.88 -3.25
CA LEU A 24 15.04 -8.05 -4.16
C LEU A 24 16.46 -7.85 -3.61
N ASP A 25 17.39 -7.54 -4.51
CA ASP A 25 18.71 -7.04 -4.12
C ASP A 25 18.58 -5.73 -3.33
N PRO A 26 19.58 -5.36 -2.50
CA PRO A 26 19.46 -4.22 -1.61
C PRO A 26 19.08 -2.91 -2.29
N GLN A 27 19.65 -2.61 -3.47
CA GLN A 27 19.39 -1.35 -4.15
C GLN A 27 17.95 -1.30 -4.69
N ALA A 28 17.53 -2.32 -5.45
CA ALA A 28 16.18 -2.36 -6.00
C ALA A 28 15.10 -2.39 -4.90
N ARG A 29 15.42 -3.04 -3.77
CA ARG A 29 14.54 -3.05 -2.61
C ARG A 29 14.39 -1.67 -1.98
N ASP A 30 15.50 -0.95 -1.78
CA ASP A 30 15.48 0.38 -1.17
C ASP A 30 14.72 1.36 -2.08
N ASP A 31 14.95 1.30 -3.39
CA ASP A 31 14.23 2.11 -4.40
C ASP A 31 12.72 1.83 -4.36
N LEU A 32 12.32 0.56 -4.33
CA LEU A 32 10.90 0.19 -4.28
C LEU A 32 10.26 0.52 -2.93
N THR A 33 11.00 0.41 -1.83
CA THR A 33 10.52 0.78 -0.48
C THR A 33 10.29 2.28 -0.39
N LEU A 34 11.20 3.09 -0.97
CA LEU A 34 11.03 4.54 -1.07
C LEU A 34 9.81 4.89 -1.92
N TRP A 35 9.64 4.25 -3.08
CA TRP A 35 8.48 4.46 -3.95
C TRP A 35 7.16 4.12 -3.23
N LEU A 36 7.11 2.99 -2.50
CA LEU A 36 5.94 2.63 -1.69
C LEU A 36 5.66 3.69 -0.62
N ALA A 37 6.70 4.23 0.01
CA ALA A 37 6.57 5.27 1.01
C ALA A 37 5.96 6.55 0.44
N GLU A 38 6.48 7.04 -0.69
CA GLU A 38 5.99 8.24 -1.36
C GLU A 38 4.53 8.11 -1.80
N ARG A 39 4.11 6.93 -2.26
CA ARG A 39 2.74 6.67 -2.73
C ARG A 39 1.74 6.34 -1.63
N SER A 40 2.23 5.98 -0.44
CA SER A 40 1.38 5.76 0.74
C SER A 40 0.96 7.06 1.45
N VAL A 41 1.53 8.20 1.04
CA VAL A 41 1.15 9.52 1.55
C VAL A 41 0.17 10.14 0.57
N LEU A 42 -1.08 10.33 0.99
CA LEU A 42 -1.97 11.25 0.28
C LEU A 42 -1.34 12.64 0.38
N GLN A 43 -0.99 13.26 -0.75
CA GLN A 43 -0.68 14.69 -0.71
C GLN A 43 -1.99 15.39 -0.36
N ASP A 44 -2.06 15.95 0.85
CA ASP A 44 -3.16 16.81 1.33
C ASP A 44 -3.26 18.04 0.43
N GLY A 45 -3.79 17.84 -0.76
CA GLY A 45 -4.13 18.88 -1.71
C GLY A 45 -5.45 19.47 -1.30
N GLN A 46 -5.44 20.38 -0.33
CA GLN A 46 -6.52 21.34 -0.06
C GLN A 46 -7.91 20.66 0.06
N GLU A 47 -8.20 20.06 1.22
CA GLU A 47 -9.58 19.82 1.61
C GLU A 47 -10.28 21.18 1.82
N ASP A 48 -10.84 21.74 0.75
CA ASP A 48 -11.67 22.93 0.79
C ASP A 48 -12.89 22.63 1.68
N PRO A 49 -13.14 23.37 2.78
CA PRO A 49 -14.22 23.11 3.72
C PRO A 49 -15.58 23.35 3.05
N GLY A 50 -16.05 22.35 2.31
CA GLY A 50 -17.28 22.41 1.52
C GLY A 50 -17.41 21.35 0.43
N VAL A 51 -16.32 20.65 0.07
CA VAL A 51 -16.36 19.57 -0.94
C VAL A 51 -16.56 18.23 -0.24
N LEU A 52 -17.66 17.54 -0.53
CA LEU A 52 -17.84 16.15 -0.12
C LEU A 52 -16.74 15.29 -0.75
N PRO A 53 -16.09 14.38 -0.01
CA PRO A 53 -15.11 13.47 -0.60
C PRO A 53 -15.79 12.70 -1.73
N ASP A 54 -15.24 12.80 -2.94
CA ASP A 54 -15.73 12.03 -4.08
C ASP A 54 -15.29 10.56 -3.96
N ASP A 55 -15.94 9.67 -4.71
CA ASP A 55 -15.58 8.24 -4.73
C ASP A 55 -14.12 8.00 -5.17
N SER A 56 -13.50 8.97 -5.85
CA SER A 56 -12.11 8.94 -6.27
C SER A 56 -11.14 9.20 -5.09
N ALA A 57 -11.51 10.04 -4.13
CA ALA A 57 -10.77 10.27 -2.90
C ALA A 57 -10.77 9.01 -2.02
N ALA A 58 -11.93 8.36 -1.87
CA ALA A 58 -12.03 7.10 -1.13
C ALA A 58 -11.19 5.97 -1.77
N LEU A 59 -11.21 5.87 -3.11
CA LEU A 59 -10.36 4.93 -3.84
C LEU A 59 -8.86 5.23 -3.66
N SER A 60 -8.50 6.51 -3.71
CA SER A 60 -7.11 6.96 -3.54
C SER A 60 -6.58 6.68 -2.14
N LEU A 61 -7.40 6.87 -1.12
CA LEU A 61 -7.07 6.51 0.26
C LEU A 61 -6.90 5.00 0.42
N SER A 62 -7.84 4.21 -0.10
CA SER A 62 -7.76 2.75 -0.06
C SER A 62 -6.50 2.22 -0.75
N LEU A 63 -6.09 2.85 -1.85
CA LEU A 63 -4.85 2.53 -2.54
C LEU A 63 -3.61 2.88 -1.68
N ALA A 64 -3.59 4.08 -1.09
CA ALA A 64 -2.49 4.52 -0.23
C ALA A 64 -2.29 3.58 0.98
N ASP A 65 -3.39 3.18 1.62
CA ASP A 65 -3.40 2.23 2.73
C ASP A 65 -2.83 0.87 2.30
N GLU A 66 -3.24 0.34 1.14
CA GLU A 66 -2.74 -0.93 0.64
C GLU A 66 -1.22 -0.90 0.39
N LEU A 67 -0.71 0.20 -0.16
CA LEU A 67 0.73 0.38 -0.39
C LEU A 67 1.51 0.49 0.93
N ALA A 68 0.95 1.17 1.93
CA ALA A 68 1.54 1.24 3.28
C ALA A 68 1.67 -0.15 3.91
N GLU A 69 0.63 -0.98 3.79
CA GLU A 69 0.59 -2.33 4.33
C GLU A 69 1.60 -3.27 3.63
N ILE A 70 1.73 -3.17 2.30
CA ILE A 70 2.76 -3.92 1.56
C ILE A 70 4.16 -3.56 2.07
N ARG A 71 4.45 -2.26 2.22
CA ARG A 71 5.74 -1.76 2.76
C ARG A 71 5.99 -2.33 4.16
N HIS A 72 5.03 -2.21 5.06
CA HIS A 72 5.14 -2.68 6.43
C HIS A 72 5.48 -4.18 6.50
N LEU A 73 4.81 -5.00 5.71
CA LEU A 73 5.04 -6.46 5.64
C LEU A 73 6.38 -6.83 5.01
N ALA A 74 6.87 -6.03 4.06
CA ALA A 74 8.19 -6.22 3.46
C ALA A 74 9.31 -5.89 4.46
N GLU A 75 9.16 -4.80 5.21
CA GLU A 75 10.11 -4.39 6.26
C GLU A 75 10.14 -5.36 7.43
N ALA A 76 8.98 -5.88 7.86
CA ALA A 76 8.90 -6.88 8.92
C ALA A 76 9.73 -8.13 8.58
N ARG A 77 9.66 -8.60 7.32
CA ARG A 77 10.42 -9.75 6.82
C ARG A 77 11.93 -9.53 6.73
N ARG A 78 12.41 -8.29 6.82
CA ARG A 78 13.85 -8.02 6.91
C ARG A 78 14.42 -8.28 8.30
N ARG A 79 13.57 -8.26 9.33
CA ARG A 79 13.97 -8.42 10.73
C ARG A 79 14.00 -9.90 11.17
N ASP A 80 13.43 -10.79 10.36
CA ASP A 80 13.43 -12.24 10.54
C ASP A 80 14.66 -12.89 9.88
#